data_AF-A0A920P3D9-F1
#
_entry.id   AF-A0A920P3D9-F1
#
_cell.length_a   1.000
_cell.length_b   1.000
_cell.length_c   1.000
_cell.angle_alpha   90.00
_cell.angle_beta   90.00
_cell.angle_gamma   90.00
#
_symmetry.space_group_name_H-M   'P 1'
#
loop_
_entity.id
_entity.type
_entity.pdbx_description
1 polymer ?
#
loop_
_entity_poly.entity_id
_entity_poly.type
_entity_poly.pdbx_seq_one_letter_code
_entity_poly.pdbx_strand_id
1 'polypeptide(L)'
;MTPSLARILGARSRGMSKPIRWFSLPQLFRYERQQRGRLKEHFQWNVDLVGGAGVAADAEILAVAIDGLRELGLTSDDFVARVSDRGLVQILLEVVGVPEDAIAGTLAIADKLGRKQESAVRDMLVADLDFSEIWRNKFLRYFLPPHSKTLMQKFSPITGSRSGLHHSMNSSRD
;
A
#
# COMPACT_ATOMS: atom_id res chain seq x y z
N MET A 1 -10.88 8.00 12.87
CA MET A 1 -12.25 7.43 12.87
C MET A 1 -12.25 5.92 13.18
N THR A 2 -11.29 5.16 12.65
CA THR A 2 -11.21 3.69 12.81
C THR A 2 -11.37 3.16 14.24
N PRO A 3 -10.75 3.73 15.31
CA PRO A 3 -10.99 3.26 16.68
C PRO A 3 -12.45 3.42 17.15
N SER A 4 -13.13 4.48 16.70
CA SER A 4 -14.55 4.68 16.99
C SER A 4 -15.43 3.67 16.27
N LEU A 5 -15.10 3.33 15.01
CA LEU A 5 -15.78 2.26 14.29
C LEU A 5 -15.57 0.92 14.98
N ALA A 6 -14.33 0.59 15.38
CA ALA A 6 -14.02 -0.64 16.10
C ALA A 6 -14.83 -0.76 17.41
N ARG A 7 -14.98 0.33 18.16
CA ARG A 7 -15.84 0.37 19.37
C ARG A 7 -17.32 0.12 19.06
N ILE A 8 -17.84 0.69 17.98
CA ILE A 8 -19.23 0.44 17.54
C ILE A 8 -19.40 -1.03 17.16
N LEU A 9 -18.47 -1.58 16.38
CA LEU A 9 -18.50 -2.97 15.96
C LEU A 9 -18.35 -3.93 17.15
N GLY A 10 -17.47 -3.64 18.09
CA GLY A 10 -17.33 -4.43 19.32
C GLY A 10 -18.64 -4.51 20.11
N ALA A 11 -19.39 -3.41 20.16
CA ALA A 11 -20.67 -3.34 20.88
C ALA A 11 -21.86 -3.91 20.10
N ARG A 12 -21.89 -3.80 18.76
CA ARG A 12 -23.10 -4.02 17.95
C ARG A 12 -22.96 -5.02 16.80
N SER A 13 -21.76 -5.52 16.50
CA SER A 13 -21.53 -6.36 15.31
C SER A 13 -22.33 -7.67 15.28
N ARG A 14 -22.70 -8.24 16.43
CA ARG A 14 -23.49 -9.48 16.50
C ARG A 14 -24.88 -9.35 15.87
N GLY A 15 -25.44 -8.14 15.84
CA GLY A 15 -26.75 -7.86 15.22
C GLY A 15 -26.66 -7.37 13.78
N MET A 16 -25.47 -7.34 13.17
CA MET A 16 -25.25 -6.80 11.82
C MET A 16 -24.93 -7.95 10.85
N SER A 17 -25.57 -7.95 9.68
CA SER A 17 -25.22 -8.86 8.60
C SER A 17 -23.84 -8.53 8.04
N LYS A 18 -23.07 -9.57 7.71
CA LYS A 18 -21.73 -9.45 7.11
C LYS A 18 -21.78 -9.84 5.62
N PRO A 19 -20.95 -9.22 4.76
CA PRO A 19 -19.96 -8.18 5.08
C PRO A 19 -20.61 -6.82 5.37
N ILE A 20 -20.07 -6.11 6.34
CA ILE A 20 -20.50 -4.75 6.70
C ILE A 20 -19.68 -3.79 5.83
N ARG A 21 -20.35 -3.02 4.97
CA ARG A 21 -19.76 -1.89 4.24
C ARG A 21 -20.17 -0.60 4.92
N TRP A 22 -19.21 0.14 5.44
CA TRP A 22 -19.44 1.35 6.21
C TRP A 22 -18.65 2.51 5.63
N PHE A 23 -19.24 3.72 5.65
CA PHE A 23 -18.50 4.92 5.32
C PHE A 23 -18.80 6.04 6.32
N SER A 24 -17.90 7.01 6.41
CA SER A 24 -18.12 8.23 7.21
C SER A 24 -17.24 9.38 6.69
N LEU A 25 -17.70 10.62 6.91
CA LEU A 25 -16.94 11.84 6.59
C LEU A 25 -16.84 12.74 7.84
N PRO A 26 -16.22 12.26 8.95
CA PRO A 26 -16.08 13.06 10.15
C PRO A 26 -15.06 14.18 9.99
N GLN A 27 -15.27 15.24 10.77
CA GLN A 27 -14.28 16.24 11.10
C GLN A 27 -13.32 15.66 12.15
N LEU A 28 -12.02 15.66 11.88
CA LEU A 28 -10.99 15.09 12.74
C LEU A 28 -10.01 16.16 13.20
N PHE A 29 -9.61 16.05 14.46
CA PHE A 29 -8.71 16.99 15.12
C PHE A 29 -7.39 16.32 15.45
N ARG A 30 -6.28 17.04 15.24
CA ARG A 30 -4.94 16.63 15.69
C ARG A 30 -4.22 17.82 16.33
N TYR A 31 -3.65 17.57 17.50
CA TYR A 31 -2.85 18.58 18.18
C TYR A 31 -1.37 18.37 17.83
N GLU A 32 -0.86 19.18 16.92
CA GLU A 32 0.54 19.18 16.51
C GLU A 32 1.08 20.61 16.38
N ARG A 33 2.41 20.76 16.35
CA ARG A 33 3.06 22.04 16.08
C ARG A 33 2.60 22.56 14.72
N GLN A 34 2.24 23.84 14.63
CA GLN A 34 1.75 24.42 13.39
C GLN A 34 2.81 24.29 12.29
N GLN A 35 2.41 23.70 11.18
CA GLN A 35 3.18 23.58 9.94
C GLN A 35 2.39 24.26 8.83
N ARG A 36 3.08 24.92 7.90
CA ARG A 36 2.42 25.63 6.80
C ARG A 36 1.57 24.65 5.97
N GLY A 37 0.31 24.97 5.74
CA GLY A 37 -0.63 24.13 4.98
C GLY A 37 -1.18 22.91 5.74
N ARG A 38 -0.84 22.73 7.03
CA ARG A 38 -1.31 21.61 7.84
C ARG A 38 -2.24 22.11 8.94
N LEU A 39 -3.54 22.02 8.68
CA LEU A 39 -4.58 22.41 9.62
C LEU A 39 -4.67 21.42 10.80
N LYS A 40 -5.11 21.92 11.96
CA LYS A 40 -5.42 21.13 13.17
C LYS A 40 -6.75 20.40 13.06
N GLU A 41 -7.52 20.72 12.03
CA GLU A 41 -8.84 20.18 11.73
C GLU A 41 -8.92 19.87 10.23
N HIS A 42 -9.50 18.72 9.88
CA HIS A 42 -9.74 18.32 8.49
C HIS A 42 -10.89 17.31 8.41
N PHE A 43 -11.54 17.24 7.25
CA PHE A 43 -12.47 16.15 6.95
C PHE A 43 -11.70 14.94 6.43
N GLN A 44 -12.07 13.74 6.90
CA GLN A 44 -11.51 12.49 6.40
C GLN A 44 -12.63 11.58 5.93
N TRP A 45 -12.66 11.26 4.64
CA TRP A 45 -13.52 10.21 4.13
C TRP A 45 -12.94 8.85 4.52
N ASN A 46 -13.69 8.09 5.31
CA ASN A 46 -13.33 6.73 5.71
C ASN A 46 -14.32 5.78 5.07
N VAL A 47 -13.80 4.71 4.44
CA VAL A 47 -14.58 3.59 3.93
C VAL A 47 -13.96 2.33 4.50
N ASP A 48 -14.78 1.53 5.17
CA ASP A 48 -14.35 0.33 5.87
C ASP A 48 -15.25 -0.85 5.47
N LEU A 49 -14.64 -1.99 5.17
CA LEU A 49 -15.33 -3.25 4.89
C LEU A 49 -14.94 -4.27 5.95
N VAL A 50 -15.93 -4.76 6.71
CA VAL A 50 -15.71 -5.64 7.85
C VAL A 50 -16.40 -6.99 7.65
N GLY A 51 -15.64 -8.07 7.82
CA GLY A 51 -16.13 -9.43 7.62
C GLY A 51 -16.18 -9.87 6.16
N GLY A 52 -15.53 -9.13 5.25
CA GLY A 52 -15.21 -9.63 3.92
C GLY A 52 -14.12 -10.71 3.98
N ALA A 53 -14.13 -11.62 3.01
CA ALA A 53 -13.18 -12.71 2.94
C ALA A 53 -12.18 -12.49 1.79
N GLY A 54 -10.90 -12.68 2.11
CA GLY A 54 -9.81 -12.68 1.13
C GLY A 54 -9.55 -11.32 0.47
N VAL A 55 -8.69 -11.37 -0.55
CA VAL A 55 -8.17 -10.20 -1.29
C VAL A 55 -9.27 -9.40 -2.01
N ALA A 56 -10.42 -10.01 -2.29
CA ALA A 56 -11.54 -9.33 -2.93
C ALA A 56 -12.06 -8.17 -2.09
N ALA A 57 -12.05 -8.28 -0.76
CA ALA A 57 -12.47 -7.20 0.13
C ALA A 57 -11.52 -5.99 0.05
N ASP A 58 -10.21 -6.23 0.02
CA ASP A 58 -9.19 -5.18 -0.13
C ASP A 58 -9.28 -4.52 -1.51
N ALA A 59 -9.50 -5.32 -2.56
CA ALA A 59 -9.69 -4.84 -3.92
C ALA A 59 -10.95 -3.96 -4.05
N GLU A 60 -12.04 -4.29 -3.36
CA GLU A 60 -13.26 -3.47 -3.33
C GLU A 60 -12.99 -2.09 -2.71
N ILE A 61 -12.29 -2.03 -1.57
CA ILE A 61 -11.91 -0.75 -0.94
C ILE A 61 -11.00 0.07 -1.85
N LEU A 62 -10.03 -0.57 -2.50
CA LEU A 62 -9.15 0.10 -3.44
C LEU A 62 -9.91 0.64 -4.66
N ALA A 63 -10.85 -0.13 -5.20
CA ALA A 63 -11.70 0.30 -6.31
C ALA A 63 -12.54 1.53 -5.92
N VAL A 64 -13.16 1.53 -4.74
CA VAL A 64 -13.92 2.70 -4.24
C VAL A 64 -13.05 3.96 -4.16
N ALA A 65 -11.81 3.84 -3.69
CA ALA A 65 -10.90 4.97 -3.63
C ALA A 65 -10.51 5.50 -5.03
N ILE A 66 -10.21 4.59 -5.97
CA ILE A 66 -9.86 4.92 -7.35
C ILE A 66 -11.04 5.58 -8.07
N ASP A 67 -12.23 5.01 -7.95
CA ASP A 67 -13.43 5.55 -8.58
C ASP A 67 -13.81 6.90 -7.98
N GLY A 68 -13.66 7.08 -6.66
CA GLY A 68 -13.82 8.40 -6.02
C GLY A 68 -12.89 9.47 -6.59
N LEU A 69 -11.64 9.14 -6.93
CA LEU A 69 -10.73 10.08 -7.59
C LEU A 69 -11.13 10.35 -9.04
N ARG A 70 -11.61 9.33 -9.76
CA ARG A 70 -12.08 9.46 -11.15
C ARG A 70 -13.32 10.34 -11.27
N GLU A 71 -14.26 10.21 -10.33
CA GLU A 71 -15.45 11.09 -10.25
C GLU A 71 -15.07 12.56 -10.00
N LEU A 72 -13.89 12.82 -9.43
CA LEU A 72 -13.33 14.17 -9.30
C LEU A 72 -12.58 14.65 -10.55
N GLY A 73 -12.58 13.87 -11.64
CA GLY A 73 -11.93 14.18 -12.91
C GLY A 73 -10.46 13.79 -13.00
N LEU A 74 -9.92 13.04 -12.02
CA LEU A 74 -8.53 12.57 -12.06
C LEU A 74 -8.40 11.32 -12.94
N THR A 75 -7.28 11.24 -13.66
CA THR A 75 -6.96 10.18 -14.61
C THR A 75 -5.79 9.32 -14.11
N SER A 76 -5.47 8.26 -14.86
CA SER A 76 -4.30 7.42 -14.57
C SER A 76 -2.96 8.17 -14.67
N ASP A 77 -2.94 9.34 -15.30
CA ASP A 77 -1.74 10.17 -15.40
C ASP A 77 -1.54 11.04 -14.15
N ASP A 78 -2.60 11.22 -13.34
CA ASP A 78 -2.59 12.10 -12.16
C ASP A 78 -2.23 11.37 -10.86
N PHE A 79 -2.51 10.07 -10.77
CA PHE A 79 -2.27 9.30 -9.55
C PHE A 79 -1.86 7.85 -9.78
N VAL A 80 -1.19 7.28 -8.78
CA VAL A 80 -0.81 5.86 -8.74
C VAL A 80 -1.22 5.27 -7.40
N ALA A 81 -2.00 4.18 -7.43
CA ALA A 81 -2.27 3.37 -6.26
C ALA A 81 -1.07 2.45 -5.96
N ARG A 82 -0.50 2.55 -4.76
CA ARG A 82 0.57 1.66 -4.29
C ARG A 82 -0.02 0.66 -3.30
N VAL A 83 0.18 -0.63 -3.56
CA VAL A 83 -0.30 -1.73 -2.72
C VAL A 83 0.91 -2.42 -2.10
N SER A 84 0.79 -2.77 -0.82
CA SER A 84 1.79 -3.53 -0.07
C SER A 84 1.09 -4.47 0.89
N ASP A 85 1.73 -5.58 1.23
CA ASP A 85 1.26 -6.53 2.23
C ASP A 85 2.27 -6.65 3.37
N ARG A 86 1.78 -6.51 4.60
CA ARG A 86 2.64 -6.53 5.78
C ARG A 86 3.29 -7.89 6.00
N GLY A 87 2.55 -8.97 5.75
CA GLY A 87 3.04 -10.35 5.92
C GLY A 87 4.16 -10.67 4.93
N LEU A 88 3.97 -10.34 3.65
CA LEU A 88 4.98 -10.53 2.61
C LEU A 88 6.26 -9.75 2.90
N VAL A 89 6.14 -8.49 3.33
CA VAL A 89 7.31 -7.68 3.67
C VAL A 89 8.03 -8.25 4.90
N GLN A 90 7.29 -8.75 5.90
CA GLN A 90 7.89 -9.38 7.07
C GLN A 90 8.65 -10.67 6.69
N ILE A 91 8.01 -11.57 5.92
CA ILE A 91 8.65 -12.79 5.43
C ILE A 91 9.90 -12.45 4.61
N LEU A 92 9.84 -11.41 3.77
CA LEU A 92 11.00 -10.95 3.01
C LEU A 92 12.16 -10.54 3.93
N LEU A 93 11.89 -9.78 4.99
CA LEU A 93 12.92 -9.36 5.94
C LEU A 93 13.55 -10.56 6.66
N GLU A 94 12.74 -11.54 7.07
CA GLU A 94 13.18 -12.78 7.69
C GLU A 94 14.06 -13.61 6.74
N VAL A 95 13.63 -13.80 5.48
CA VAL A 95 14.38 -14.54 4.45
C VAL A 95 15.71 -13.86 4.12
N VAL A 96 15.72 -12.52 4.08
CA VAL A 96 16.93 -11.75 3.80
C VAL A 96 17.89 -11.80 4.99
N GLY A 97 17.37 -12.15 6.18
CA GLY A 97 18.02 -12.51 7.45
C GLY A 97 18.10 -11.36 8.47
N VAL A 98 17.20 -10.38 8.38
CA VAL A 98 17.15 -9.26 9.32
C VAL A 98 16.79 -9.80 10.72
N PRO A 99 17.54 -9.44 11.77
CA PRO A 99 17.23 -9.85 13.15
C PRO A 99 15.80 -9.44 13.56
N GLU A 100 15.13 -10.30 14.33
CA GLU A 100 13.71 -10.12 14.72
C GLU A 100 13.47 -8.79 15.47
N ASP A 101 14.39 -8.42 16.36
CA ASP A 101 14.37 -7.17 17.12
C ASP A 101 14.55 -5.93 16.22
N ALA A 102 15.21 -6.09 15.07
CA ALA A 102 15.40 -5.02 14.09
C ALA A 102 14.24 -4.89 13.07
N ILE A 103 13.33 -5.85 12.97
CA ILE A 103 12.23 -5.85 11.98
C ILE A 103 11.35 -4.60 12.12
N ALA A 104 10.91 -4.29 13.34
CA ALA A 104 10.02 -3.15 13.60
C ALA A 104 10.67 -1.82 13.22
N GLY A 105 11.94 -1.64 13.61
CA GLY A 105 12.73 -0.44 13.28
C GLY A 105 13.00 -0.33 11.77
N THR A 106 13.31 -1.43 11.11
CA THR A 106 13.51 -1.51 9.66
C THR A 106 12.29 -1.00 8.90
N LEU A 107 11.09 -1.40 9.35
CA LEU A 107 9.83 -1.00 8.72
C LEU A 107 9.48 0.46 9.00
N ALA A 108 9.84 0.98 10.18
CA ALA A 108 9.70 2.39 10.49
C ALA A 108 10.64 3.27 9.65
N ILE A 109 11.84 2.78 9.31
CA ILE A 109 12.74 3.46 8.38
C ILE A 109 12.20 3.36 6.95
N ALA A 110 11.65 2.21 6.56
CA ALA A 110 11.06 2.03 5.24
C ALA A 110 9.92 3.02 4.95
N ASP A 111 9.05 3.35 5.93
CA ASP A 111 8.00 4.38 5.77
C ASP A 111 8.58 5.78 5.44
N LYS A 112 9.83 6.04 5.80
CA LYS A 112 10.50 7.33 5.59
C LYS A 112 11.16 7.45 4.21
N LEU A 113 11.31 6.35 3.46
CA LEU A 113 11.96 6.34 2.14
C LEU A 113 11.31 7.28 1.13
N GLY A 114 9.98 7.45 1.18
CA GLY A 114 9.26 8.36 0.29
C GLY A 114 9.40 9.85 0.66
N ARG A 115 10.00 10.18 1.81
CA ARG A 115 10.07 11.54 2.36
C ARG A 115 11.50 12.04 2.57
N LYS A 116 12.51 11.17 2.53
CA LYS A 116 13.92 11.48 2.81
C LYS A 116 14.80 11.11 1.62
N GLN A 117 15.94 11.79 1.50
CA GLN A 117 16.99 11.40 0.56
C GLN A 117 17.63 10.07 0.97
N GLU A 118 18.14 9.32 -0.02
CA GLU A 118 18.77 8.02 0.20
C GLU A 118 19.94 8.07 1.21
N SER A 119 20.78 9.12 1.14
CA SER A 119 21.89 9.32 2.07
C SER A 119 21.41 9.37 3.52
N ALA A 120 20.38 10.18 3.79
CA ALA A 120 19.79 10.27 5.13
C ALA A 120 19.18 8.93 5.59
N VAL A 121 18.64 8.12 4.68
CA VAL A 121 18.12 6.79 5.03
C VAL A 121 19.27 5.83 5.36
N ARG A 122 20.38 5.89 4.62
CA ARG A 122 21.60 5.11 4.93
C ARG A 122 22.12 5.42 6.32
N ASP A 123 22.16 6.69 6.69
CA ASP A 123 22.63 7.12 8.02
C ASP A 123 21.72 6.59 9.13
N MET A 124 20.40 6.63 8.93
CA MET A 124 19.43 6.10 9.90
C MET A 124 19.55 4.58 10.09
N LEU A 125 19.81 3.82 9.02
CA LEU A 125 20.03 2.38 9.12
C LEU A 125 21.25 2.03 9.98
N VAL A 126 22.27 2.88 9.99
CA VAL A 126 23.44 2.73 10.86
C VAL A 126 23.11 3.18 12.28
N ALA A 127 22.64 4.42 12.44
CA ALA A 127 22.46 5.02 13.76
C ALA A 127 21.39 4.34 14.60
N ASP A 128 20.28 3.92 13.98
CA ASP A 128 19.12 3.39 14.71
C ASP A 128 19.15 1.86 14.84
N LEU A 129 19.79 1.15 13.90
CA LEU A 129 19.72 -0.32 13.79
C LEU A 129 21.09 -1.02 13.69
N ASP A 130 22.20 -0.28 13.68
CA ASP A 130 23.56 -0.80 13.52
C ASP A 130 23.72 -1.72 12.28
N PHE A 131 23.01 -1.41 11.20
CA PHE A 131 23.06 -2.23 9.99
C PHE A 131 24.45 -2.15 9.34
N SER A 132 25.08 -3.31 9.18
CA SER A 132 26.29 -3.45 8.37
C SER A 132 26.07 -3.01 6.92
N GLU A 133 27.14 -2.75 6.19
CA GLU A 133 27.06 -2.34 4.79
C GLU A 133 26.28 -3.34 3.92
N ILE A 134 26.45 -4.64 4.20
CA ILE A 134 25.73 -5.72 3.52
C ILE A 134 24.23 -5.58 3.76
N TRP A 135 23.80 -5.31 5.00
CA TRP A 135 22.39 -5.14 5.35
C TRP A 135 21.78 -3.88 4.74
N ARG A 136 22.52 -2.77 4.75
CA ARG A 136 22.07 -1.53 4.10
C ARG A 136 21.85 -1.73 2.60
N ASN A 137 22.80 -2.38 1.93
CA ASN A 137 22.67 -2.63 0.49
C ASN A 137 21.52 -3.59 0.16
N LYS A 138 21.31 -4.64 0.98
CA LYS A 138 20.14 -5.51 0.88
C LYS A 138 18.84 -4.72 1.07
N PHE A 139 18.72 -3.94 2.14
CA PHE A 139 17.54 -3.13 2.42
C PHE A 139 17.21 -2.19 1.25
N LEU A 140 18.19 -1.40 0.79
CA LEU A 140 17.97 -0.45 -0.30
C LEU A 140 17.60 -1.16 -1.60
N ARG A 141 18.20 -2.31 -1.90
CA ARG A 141 17.85 -3.10 -3.09
C ARG A 141 16.38 -3.54 -3.12
N TYR A 142 15.79 -3.83 -1.97
CA TYR A 142 14.41 -4.33 -1.88
C TYR A 142 13.38 -3.22 -1.65
N PHE A 143 13.72 -2.18 -0.90
CA PHE A 143 12.78 -1.14 -0.50
C PHE A 143 12.87 0.16 -1.31
N LEU A 144 14.01 0.46 -1.95
CA LEU A 144 14.02 1.52 -2.95
C LEU A 144 13.51 0.94 -4.28
N PRO A 145 12.46 1.54 -4.87
CA PRO A 145 12.07 1.15 -6.20
C PRO A 145 13.25 1.44 -7.14
N PRO A 146 13.65 0.49 -8.01
CA PRO A 146 14.41 0.89 -9.17
C PRO A 146 13.53 1.89 -9.94
N HIS A 147 14.12 2.99 -10.44
CA HIS A 147 13.39 4.05 -11.16
C HIS A 147 12.20 3.49 -11.93
N SER A 148 11.00 4.02 -11.69
CA SER A 148 9.66 3.49 -12.01
C SER A 148 9.50 2.68 -13.31
N LYS A 149 10.31 2.94 -14.34
CA LYS A 149 10.38 2.14 -15.58
C LYS A 149 10.88 0.70 -15.38
N THR A 150 11.60 0.41 -14.30
CA THR A 150 12.34 -0.86 -14.12
C THR A 150 11.52 -1.94 -13.42
N LEU A 151 10.54 -1.56 -12.59
CA LEU A 151 9.73 -2.49 -11.80
C LEU A 151 8.76 -3.29 -12.69
N MET A 152 8.11 -2.63 -13.65
CA MET A 152 7.28 -3.28 -14.68
C MET A 152 8.10 -4.22 -15.58
N GLN A 153 9.34 -3.87 -15.90
CA GLN A 153 10.24 -4.76 -16.66
C GLN A 153 10.68 -6.00 -15.87
N LYS A 154 10.85 -5.88 -14.55
CA LYS A 154 11.26 -7.00 -13.67
C LYS A 154 10.15 -8.03 -13.43
N PHE A 155 8.88 -7.63 -13.48
CA PHE A 155 7.73 -8.51 -13.25
C PHE A 155 6.94 -8.88 -14.52
N SER A 156 7.39 -8.40 -15.69
CA SER A 156 6.85 -8.76 -17.00
C SER A 156 6.70 -10.28 -17.27
N PRO A 157 7.49 -11.21 -16.69
CA PRO A 157 7.30 -12.64 -16.95
C PRO A 157 6.08 -13.27 -16.25
N ILE A 158 5.49 -12.61 -15.24
CA ILE A 158 4.40 -13.21 -14.45
C ILE A 158 3.04 -13.01 -15.15
N THR A 159 2.93 -12.00 -16.01
CA THR A 159 1.78 -11.81 -16.92
C THR A 159 2.19 -12.16 -18.34
N GLY A 160 2.67 -13.40 -18.54
CA GLY A 160 2.83 -13.95 -19.89
C GLY A 160 1.47 -13.93 -20.60
N SER A 161 1.34 -13.05 -21.60
CA SER A 161 0.21 -13.00 -22.49
C SER A 161 0.04 -14.36 -23.17
N ARG A 162 -1.03 -15.08 -22.86
CA ARG A 162 -1.58 -16.09 -23.79
C ARG A 162 -2.25 -15.36 -24.95
N SER A 163 -1.47 -14.62 -25.73
CA SER A 163 -1.86 -14.08 -27.03
C SER A 163 -1.26 -15.00 -28.09
N GLY A 164 -1.94 -16.10 -28.38
CA GLY A 164 -1.42 -17.10 -29.31
C GLY A 164 -2.39 -18.24 -29.65
N LEU A 165 -3.71 -17.99 -29.68
CA LEU A 165 -4.69 -18.89 -30.28
C LEU A 165 -5.75 -18.09 -31.03
N HIS A 166 -5.33 -17.36 -32.07
CA HIS A 166 -6.19 -17.08 -33.21
C HIS A 166 -5.57 -17.79 -34.41
N HIS A 167 -6.02 -19.03 -34.66
CA HIS A 167 -5.84 -19.64 -35.97
C HIS A 167 -7.04 -19.27 -36.83
N SER A 168 -6.71 -18.80 -38.02
CA SER A 168 -7.53 -18.15 -39.04
C SER A 168 -8.77 -18.95 -39.45
N MET A 169 -9.94 -18.31 -39.36
CA MET A 169 -10.94 -18.46 -40.41
C MET A 169 -10.46 -17.59 -41.58
N ASN A 170 -10.02 -18.23 -42.67
CA ASN A 170 -9.90 -17.55 -43.94
C ASN A 170 -10.84 -18.23 -44.95
N SER A 171 -11.71 -17.40 -45.50
CA SER A 171 -12.67 -17.71 -46.54
C SER A 171 -11.97 -17.92 -47.88
N SER A 172 -12.43 -18.94 -48.59
CA SER A 172 -12.35 -19.15 -50.04
C SER A 172 -13.74 -19.74 -50.38
N ARG A 173 -14.65 -19.08 -51.12
CA ARG A 173 -14.71 -19.01 -52.59
C ARG A 173 -14.17 -20.33 -53.15
N ASP A 174 -14.99 -21.32 -53.49
CA ASP A 174 -16.22 -21.31 -54.30
C ASP A 174 -17.37 -22.19 -53.75
#